data_AF-A0A2V2G2T9-F1
#
_entry.id   AF-A0A2V2G2T9-F1
#
_cell.length_a   1.000
_cell.length_b   1.000
_cell.length_c   1.000
_cell.angle_alpha   90.00
_cell.angle_beta   90.00
_cell.angle_gamma   90.00
#
_symmetry.space_group_name_H-M   'P 1'
#
loop_
_entity.id
_entity.type
_entity.pdbx_description
1 polymer ?
#
loop_
_entity_poly.entity_id
_entity_poly.type
_entity_poly.pdbx_seq_one_letter_code
_entity_poly.pdbx_strand_id
1 'polypeptide(L)'
;IKSGMKDFYGGFCDVEETNAAIGRMFSENGYLMDTHTAVAYKVYEDYKKETGDTKPTLIASTASAYKFAESVCEAIGLPKQENGFAAVSALAEKTGVRVPAGLKDLEKKEIRHKSVIDIADMPSAVYDAVR
;
A
#
# COMPACT_ATOMS: atom_id res chain seq x y z
N ILE A 1 -30.02 -1.57 10.91
CA ILE A 1 -28.77 -1.24 10.16
C ILE A 1 -28.30 0.17 10.48
N LYS A 2 -29.02 1.25 10.10
CA LYS A 2 -28.57 2.64 10.35
C LYS A 2 -28.25 2.97 11.82
N SER A 3 -29.04 2.50 12.77
CA SER A 3 -28.78 2.70 14.21
C SER A 3 -27.49 2.02 14.70
N GLY A 4 -27.07 0.92 14.08
CA GLY A 4 -25.84 0.20 14.42
C GLY A 4 -24.58 0.80 13.80
N MET A 5 -24.73 1.80 12.91
CA MET A 5 -23.62 2.48 12.23
C MET A 5 -23.30 3.85 12.84
N LYS A 6 -24.01 4.27 13.90
CA LYS A 6 -23.88 5.61 14.50
C LYS A 6 -22.48 5.92 15.05
N ASP A 7 -21.74 4.87 15.40
CA ASP A 7 -20.39 4.97 15.97
C ASP A 7 -19.31 4.85 14.89
N PHE A 8 -19.70 4.73 13.62
CA PHE A 8 -18.78 4.61 12.48
C PHE A 8 -18.77 5.91 11.67
N TYR A 9 -17.57 6.34 11.33
CA TYR A 9 -17.32 7.37 10.33
C TYR A 9 -16.74 6.71 9.08
N GLY A 10 -17.18 7.15 7.91
CA GLY A 10 -16.74 6.63 6.62
C GLY A 10 -16.40 7.77 5.67
N GLY A 11 -15.35 7.59 4.88
CA GLY A 11 -14.91 8.56 3.88
C GLY A 11 -14.25 7.86 2.71
N PHE A 12 -13.67 8.65 1.81
CA PHE A 12 -12.91 8.16 0.68
C PHE A 12 -11.67 9.03 0.46
N CYS A 13 -10.74 8.49 -0.31
CA CYS A 13 -9.51 9.14 -0.69
C CYS A 13 -9.25 8.75 -2.15
N ASP A 14 -9.18 9.73 -3.04
CA ASP A 14 -8.82 9.46 -4.43
C ASP A 14 -7.30 9.29 -4.60
N VAL A 15 -6.84 9.09 -5.84
CA VAL A 15 -5.42 8.86 -6.13
C VAL A 15 -4.57 10.10 -5.86
N GLU A 16 -5.08 11.30 -6.18
CA GLU A 16 -4.35 12.55 -5.97
C GLU A 16 -4.21 12.85 -4.48
N GLU A 17 -5.30 12.69 -3.72
CA GLU A 17 -5.32 12.83 -2.27
C GLU A 17 -4.41 11.80 -1.58
N THR A 18 -4.40 10.55 -2.08
CA THR A 18 -3.53 9.48 -1.59
C THR A 18 -2.06 9.85 -1.78
N ASN A 19 -1.69 10.29 -2.99
CA ASN A 19 -0.33 10.70 -3.30
C ASN A 19 0.10 11.92 -2.48
N ALA A 20 -0.77 12.92 -2.34
CA ALA A 20 -0.50 14.09 -1.51
C ALA A 20 -0.33 13.73 -0.02
N ALA A 21 -1.11 12.79 0.51
CA ALA A 21 -0.97 12.32 1.88
C ALA A 21 0.37 11.62 2.13
N ILE A 22 0.79 10.71 1.24
CA ILE A 22 2.09 10.04 1.30
C ILE A 22 3.22 11.07 1.22
N GLY A 23 3.17 11.95 0.21
CA GLY A 23 4.18 12.97 -0.03
C GLY A 23 4.39 13.89 1.17
N ARG A 24 3.30 14.46 1.71
CA ARG A 24 3.35 15.34 2.89
C ARG A 24 3.88 14.63 4.12
N MET A 25 3.37 13.44 4.42
CA MET A 25 3.82 12.68 5.60
C MET A 25 5.31 12.38 5.53
N PHE A 26 5.81 12.01 4.34
CA PHE A 26 7.23 11.76 4.14
C PHE A 26 8.05 13.05 4.21
N SER A 27 7.64 14.14 3.56
CA SER A 27 8.40 15.40 3.55
C SER A 27 8.44 16.09 4.92
N GLU A 28 7.34 16.04 5.67
CA GLU A 28 7.20 16.75 6.94
C GLU A 28 7.69 15.92 8.12
N ASN A 29 7.52 14.59 8.07
CA ASN A 29 7.76 13.71 9.22
C ASN A 29 8.78 12.59 8.95
N GLY A 30 9.24 12.43 7.70
CA GLY A 30 10.14 11.33 7.32
C GLY A 30 9.47 9.94 7.36
N TYR A 31 8.16 9.86 7.57
CA TYR A 31 7.44 8.60 7.65
C TYR A 31 6.86 8.21 6.29
N LEU A 32 7.24 7.03 5.80
CA LEU A 32 6.85 6.54 4.49
C LEU A 32 5.61 5.63 4.60
N MET A 33 4.46 6.16 4.22
CA MET A 33 3.20 5.41 4.19
C MET A 33 3.07 4.57 2.92
N ASP A 34 2.38 3.42 3.04
CA ASP A 34 1.80 2.75 1.88
C ASP A 34 0.46 3.42 1.49
N THR A 35 -0.07 3.06 0.32
CA THR A 35 -1.31 3.63 -0.21
C THR A 35 -2.53 3.39 0.69
N HIS A 36 -2.63 2.25 1.37
CA HIS A 36 -3.78 1.92 2.22
C HIS A 36 -3.73 2.72 3.53
N THR A 37 -2.53 2.85 4.12
CA THR A 37 -2.33 3.71 5.31
C THR A 37 -2.66 5.17 4.98
N ALA A 38 -2.27 5.65 3.79
CA ALA A 38 -2.55 7.01 3.35
C ALA A 38 -4.05 7.28 3.18
N VAL A 39 -4.83 6.33 2.66
CA VAL A 39 -6.30 6.43 2.60
C VAL A 39 -6.89 6.59 4.00
N ALA A 40 -6.46 5.75 4.97
CA ALA A 40 -6.94 5.84 6.35
C ALA A 40 -6.54 7.16 7.02
N TYR A 41 -5.30 7.61 6.80
CA TYR A 41 -4.79 8.88 7.33
C TYR A 41 -5.56 10.08 6.78
N LYS A 42 -5.82 10.11 5.47
CA LYS A 42 -6.60 11.18 4.84
C LYS A 42 -8.02 11.24 5.41
N VAL A 43 -8.72 10.11 5.49
CA VAL A 43 -10.07 10.05 6.06
C VAL A 43 -10.09 10.46 7.54
N TYR A 44 -9.04 10.13 8.30
CA TYR A 44 -8.88 10.61 9.67
C TYR A 44 -8.70 12.13 9.76
N GLU A 45 -7.87 12.73 8.89
CA GLU A 45 -7.69 14.18 8.85
C GLU A 45 -9.01 14.91 8.52
N ASP A 46 -9.80 14.37 7.57
CA ASP A 46 -11.15 14.86 7.26
C ASP A 46 -12.08 14.75 8.48
N TYR A 47 -12.13 13.57 9.13
CA TYR A 47 -12.92 13.35 10.35
C TYR A 47 -12.58 14.37 11.44
N LYS A 48 -11.29 14.57 11.69
CA LYS A 48 -10.80 15.51 12.72
C LYS A 48 -11.21 16.95 12.39
N LYS A 49 -11.10 17.35 11.12
CA LYS A 49 -11.49 18.69 10.66
C LYS A 49 -13.00 18.92 10.80
N GLU A 50 -13.82 17.92 10.49
CA GLU A 50 -15.28 18.03 10.52
C GLU A 50 -15.86 17.96 11.94
N THR A 51 -15.30 17.10 12.80
CA THR A 51 -15.84 16.82 14.14
C THR A 51 -15.16 17.62 15.25
N GLY A 52 -13.94 18.09 15.02
CA GLY A 52 -13.10 18.69 16.07
C GLY A 52 -12.62 17.68 17.11
N ASP A 53 -12.72 16.37 16.86
CA ASP A 53 -12.27 15.36 17.81
C ASP A 53 -10.74 15.36 17.96
N THR A 54 -10.28 15.45 19.20
CA THR A 54 -8.85 15.52 19.54
C THR A 54 -8.35 14.28 20.30
N LYS A 55 -9.18 13.23 20.41
CA LYS A 55 -8.77 12.00 21.10
C LYS A 55 -7.58 11.32 20.38
N PRO A 56 -6.70 10.64 21.13
CA PRO A 56 -5.65 9.83 20.54
C PRO A 56 -6.24 8.82 19.55
N THR A 57 -5.64 8.74 18.37
CA THR A 57 -6.10 7.89 17.27
C THR A 57 -5.00 6.90 16.88
N LEU A 58 -5.39 5.66 16.64
CA LEU A 58 -4.51 4.61 16.14
C LEU A 58 -4.93 4.26 14.70
N ILE A 59 -3.99 4.34 13.77
CA ILE A 59 -4.20 3.95 12.37
C ILE A 59 -3.54 2.58 12.15
N ALA A 60 -4.31 1.62 11.64
CA ALA A 60 -3.77 0.33 11.25
C ALA A 60 -2.99 0.48 9.93
N SER A 61 -1.65 0.41 10.00
CA SER A 61 -0.82 0.38 8.79
C SER A 61 -0.77 -1.05 8.23
N THR A 62 -1.50 -1.29 7.15
CA THR A 62 -1.82 -2.65 6.69
C THR A 62 -0.79 -3.27 5.74
N ALA A 63 0.12 -2.46 5.17
CA ALA A 63 1.14 -2.94 4.26
C ALA A 63 2.43 -2.13 4.38
N SER A 64 3.53 -2.73 3.89
CA SER A 64 4.76 -1.97 3.65
C SER A 64 4.61 -1.13 2.39
N ALA A 65 5.13 0.11 2.40
CA ALA A 65 5.23 0.98 1.23
C ALA A 65 5.90 0.28 0.03
N TYR A 66 6.83 -0.63 0.28
CA TYR A 66 7.53 -1.40 -0.76
C TYR A 66 6.64 -2.34 -1.57
N LYS A 67 5.46 -2.73 -1.07
CA LYS A 67 4.51 -3.54 -1.85
C LYS A 67 3.90 -2.74 -3.01
N PHE A 68 3.91 -1.41 -2.91
CA PHE A 68 3.36 -0.48 -3.88
C PHE A 68 4.42 0.56 -4.29
N ALA A 69 5.66 0.10 -4.47
CA ALA A 69 6.82 0.98 -4.62
C ALA A 69 6.68 1.98 -5.77
N GLU A 70 6.06 1.59 -6.90
CA GLU A 70 5.84 2.50 -8.03
C GLU A 70 4.96 3.71 -7.66
N SER A 71 3.80 3.46 -7.03
CA SER A 71 2.90 4.53 -6.58
C SER A 71 3.54 5.40 -5.50
N VAL A 72 4.30 4.78 -4.59
CA VAL A 72 4.98 5.53 -3.52
C VAL A 72 6.12 6.39 -4.09
N CYS A 73 6.88 5.90 -5.07
CA CYS A 73 7.89 6.67 -5.79
C CYS A 73 7.27 7.94 -6.41
N GLU A 74 6.15 7.79 -7.13
CA GLU A 74 5.44 8.91 -7.72
C GLU A 74 5.00 9.92 -6.65
N ALA A 75 4.39 9.44 -5.56
CA ALA A 75 3.89 10.28 -4.47
C ALA A 75 4.97 11.12 -3.77
N ILE A 76 6.22 10.64 -3.74
CA ILE A 76 7.36 11.36 -3.15
C ILE A 76 8.22 12.09 -4.21
N GLY A 77 7.75 12.16 -5.47
CA GLY A 77 8.39 12.90 -6.55
C GLY A 77 9.59 12.22 -7.18
N LEU A 78 9.71 10.90 -7.09
CA LEU A 78 10.69 10.14 -7.85
C LEU A 78 10.21 9.92 -9.30
N PRO A 79 11.14 9.88 -10.28
CA PRO A 79 10.77 9.58 -11.66
C PRO A 79 10.20 8.17 -11.79
N LYS A 80 9.39 7.96 -12.83
CA LYS A 80 8.85 6.65 -13.16
C LYS A 80 9.99 5.65 -13.40
N GLN A 81 9.87 4.48 -12.80
CA GLN A 81 10.85 3.41 -12.90
C GLN A 81 10.45 2.40 -13.97
N GLU A 82 11.40 1.61 -14.45
CA GLU A 82 11.19 0.63 -15.51
C GLU A 82 10.24 -0.49 -15.09
N ASN A 83 10.33 -0.92 -13.83
CA ASN A 83 9.52 -1.99 -13.26
C ASN A 83 9.49 -1.89 -11.72
N GLY A 84 8.67 -2.74 -11.10
CA GLY A 84 8.50 -2.76 -9.63
C GLY A 84 9.78 -3.02 -8.84
N PHE A 85 10.75 -3.79 -9.35
CA PHE A 85 12.02 -4.03 -8.65
C PHE A 85 12.94 -2.82 -8.70
N ALA A 86 12.98 -2.11 -9.83
CA ALA A 86 13.66 -0.82 -9.96
C ALA A 86 13.03 0.21 -9.01
N ALA A 87 11.69 0.22 -8.88
CA ALA A 87 10.98 1.06 -7.91
C ALA A 87 11.33 0.76 -6.46
N VAL A 88 11.40 -0.52 -6.06
CA VAL A 88 11.87 -0.91 -4.73
C VAL A 88 13.27 -0.38 -4.45
N SER A 89 14.17 -0.47 -5.44
CA SER A 89 15.56 -0.04 -5.30
C SER A 89 15.68 1.48 -5.17
N ALA A 90 15.04 2.23 -6.06
CA ALA A 90 15.01 3.70 -6.04
C ALA A 90 14.39 4.25 -4.75
N LEU A 91 13.30 3.63 -4.28
CA LEU A 91 12.63 4.02 -3.04
C LEU A 91 13.54 3.80 -1.82
N ALA A 92 14.26 2.68 -1.78
CA ALA A 92 15.22 2.38 -0.72
C ALA A 92 16.40 3.36 -0.69
N GLU A 93 16.94 3.70 -1.86
CA GLU A 93 18.01 4.68 -1.99
C GLU A 93 17.56 6.07 -1.53
N LYS A 94 16.35 6.50 -1.92
CA LYS A 94 15.83 7.83 -1.58
C LYS A 94 15.46 7.97 -0.10
N THR A 95 14.89 6.93 0.50
CA THR A 95 14.23 7.03 1.81
C THR A 95 15.06 6.42 2.94
N GLY A 96 15.99 5.51 2.65
CA GLY A 96 16.73 4.75 3.66
C GLY A 96 15.88 3.75 4.46
N VAL A 97 14.58 3.61 4.16
CA VAL A 97 13.70 2.67 4.85
C VAL A 97 14.11 1.24 4.48
N ARG A 98 14.19 0.34 5.45
CA ARG A 98 14.61 -1.05 5.18
C ARG A 98 13.62 -1.77 4.26
N VAL A 99 14.12 -2.36 3.17
CA VAL A 99 13.35 -3.26 2.30
C VAL A 99 12.96 -4.54 3.06
N PRO A 100 11.68 -4.96 3.06
CA PRO A 100 11.24 -6.20 3.68
C PRO A 100 11.95 -7.43 3.11
N ALA A 101 12.25 -8.41 3.97
CA ALA A 101 12.97 -9.62 3.58
C ALA A 101 12.26 -10.43 2.47
N GLY A 102 10.93 -10.35 2.39
CA GLY A 102 10.16 -11.04 1.34
C GLY A 102 10.33 -10.45 -0.06
N LEU A 103 10.69 -9.16 -0.15
CA LEU A 103 10.91 -8.46 -1.42
C LEU A 103 12.40 -8.38 -1.78
N LYS A 104 13.28 -8.44 -0.80
CA LYS A 104 14.73 -8.43 -1.03
C LYS A 104 15.13 -9.64 -1.89
N ASP A 105 15.84 -9.36 -2.98
CA ASP A 105 16.35 -10.35 -3.94
C ASP A 105 15.25 -11.23 -4.56
N LEU A 106 13.98 -10.81 -4.51
CA LEU A 106 12.86 -11.59 -5.06
C LEU A 106 12.98 -11.75 -6.58
N GLU A 107 13.53 -10.75 -7.27
CA GLU A 107 13.83 -10.79 -8.71
C GLU A 107 14.83 -11.86 -9.11
N LYS A 108 15.64 -12.35 -8.16
CA LYS A 108 16.65 -13.40 -8.38
C LYS A 108 16.11 -14.80 -8.10
N LYS A 109 14.89 -14.91 -7.55
CA LYS A 109 14.30 -16.22 -7.22
C LYS A 109 13.71 -16.87 -8.46
N GLU A 110 13.83 -18.20 -8.53
CA GLU A 110 13.20 -18.96 -9.59
C GLU A 110 11.66 -18.84 -9.51
N ILE A 111 11.03 -18.55 -10.65
CA ILE A 111 9.59 -18.60 -10.80
C ILE A 111 9.14 -20.07 -10.75
N ARG A 112 8.39 -20.45 -9.71
CA ARG A 112 7.88 -21.82 -9.53
C ARG A 112 6.57 -22.07 -10.26
N HIS A 113 5.75 -21.04 -10.44
CA HIS A 113 4.42 -21.15 -11.07
C HIS A 113 4.53 -20.80 -12.55
N LYS A 114 4.71 -21.83 -13.39
CA LYS A 114 4.93 -21.69 -14.85
C LYS A 114 3.68 -22.02 -15.68
N SER A 115 2.61 -22.49 -15.04
CA SER A 115 1.38 -22.92 -15.71
C SER A 115 0.39 -21.78 -15.85
N VAL A 116 -0.33 -21.76 -16.98
CA VAL A 116 -1.52 -20.94 -17.22
C VAL A 116 -2.66 -21.92 -17.52
N ILE A 117 -3.81 -21.76 -16.87
CA ILE A 117 -4.96 -22.65 -17.00
C ILE A 117 -6.20 -21.83 -17.36
N ASP A 118 -7.17 -22.45 -18.04
CA ASP A 118 -8.48 -21.86 -18.25
C ASP A 118 -9.33 -21.97 -16.98
N ILE A 119 -10.34 -21.10 -16.87
CA ILE A 119 -11.27 -21.06 -15.72
C ILE A 119 -11.92 -22.43 -15.50
N ALA A 120 -12.26 -23.13 -16.58
CA ALA A 120 -12.89 -24.44 -16.54
C ALA A 120 -11.98 -25.53 -15.94
N ASP A 121 -10.66 -25.36 -16.00
CA ASP A 121 -9.67 -26.35 -15.56
C ASP A 121 -9.24 -26.16 -14.10
N MET A 122 -9.70 -25.09 -13.42
CA MET A 122 -9.35 -24.83 -12.01
C MET A 122 -9.59 -26.03 -11.07
N PRO A 123 -10.71 -26.78 -11.15
CA PRO A 123 -10.91 -27.95 -10.29
C PRO A 123 -9.83 -29.03 -10.50
N SER A 124 -9.51 -29.34 -11.75
CA SER A 124 -8.49 -30.33 -12.11
C SER A 124 -7.09 -29.89 -11.66
N ALA A 125 -6.75 -28.62 -11.89
CA ALA A 125 -5.46 -28.07 -11.47
C ALA A 125 -5.25 -28.15 -9.95
N VAL A 126 -6.28 -27.89 -9.15
CA VAL A 126 -6.21 -28.03 -7.69
C VAL A 126 -6.06 -29.49 -7.29
N TYR A 127 -6.81 -30.39 -7.93
CA TYR A 127 -6.74 -31.83 -7.65
C TYR A 127 -5.36 -32.40 -7.96
N ASP A 128 -4.77 -32.02 -9.10
CA ASP A 128 -3.45 -32.48 -9.53
C ASP A 128 -2.31 -31.89 -8.67
N ALA A 129 -2.50 -30.70 -8.08
CA ALA A 129 -1.49 -30.06 -7.23
C ALA A 129 -1.34 -30.70 -5.84
N VAL A 130 -2.29 -31.52 -5.41
CA VAL A 130 -2.29 -32.20 -4.09
C VAL A 130 -2.12 -33.72 -4.18
N ARG A 131 -2.02 -34.26 -5.39
CA ARG A 131 -1.62 -35.66 -5.65
C ARG A 131 -0.11 -35.82 -5.58
#